data_AF-A0A2E3YCH3-F1
#
_entry.id   AF-A0A2E3YCH3-F1
#
_cell.length_a   1.000
_cell.length_b   1.000
_cell.length_c   1.000
_cell.angle_alpha   90.00
_cell.angle_beta   90.00
_cell.angle_gamma   90.00
#
_symmetry.space_group_name_H-M   'P 1'
#
loop_
_entity.id
_entity.type
_entity.pdbx_description
1 polymer ?
#
loop_
_entity_poly.entity_id
_entity_poly.type
_entity_poly.pdbx_seq_one_letter_code
_entity_poly.pdbx_strand_id
1 'polypeptide(L)'
;MPPLCASVPCHEPPAWAVWQRRLFETMEAAIDPYTEAYCEEDGRLIYRHETAHSLDDFYEAFFNWPLLYQLGGGDHLMERAHRHFEAVTRQLTDFGLVDQEYAVTDDQFHQAESDIFFYNLCLADPGNDRSIERAARFADFYTGHDPRVDNWDPQHRIIRSAYNGSGGARL
;
A
#
# COMPACT_ATOMS: atom_id res chain seq x y z
N MET A 1 -16.00 -17.15 -4.02
CA MET A 1 -15.60 -18.57 -4.09
C MET A 1 -16.18 -19.30 -2.89
N PRO A 2 -16.62 -20.57 -3.03
CA PRO A 2 -16.95 -21.37 -1.86
C PRO A 2 -15.70 -21.57 -0.98
N PRO A 3 -15.84 -21.58 0.36
CA PRO A 3 -14.71 -21.77 1.26
C PRO A 3 -14.11 -23.17 1.06
N LEU A 4 -12.77 -23.24 1.03
CA LEU A 4 -12.06 -24.52 1.08
C LEU A 4 -12.20 -25.07 2.50
N CYS A 5 -12.86 -26.22 2.64
CA CYS A 5 -13.03 -26.89 3.92
C CYS A 5 -12.18 -28.16 3.96
N ALA A 6 -11.31 -28.28 4.95
CA ALA A 6 -10.53 -29.50 5.15
C ALA A 6 -11.47 -30.65 5.55
N SER A 7 -11.44 -31.75 4.79
CA SER A 7 -12.24 -32.94 5.06
C SER A 7 -11.46 -34.06 5.77
N VAL A 8 -10.14 -33.88 5.96
CA VAL A 8 -9.24 -34.86 6.59
C VAL A 8 -8.40 -34.16 7.65
N PRO A 9 -8.32 -34.69 8.88
CA PRO A 9 -7.46 -34.14 9.92
C PRO A 9 -5.96 -34.28 9.56
N CYS A 10 -5.18 -33.23 9.83
CA CYS A 10 -3.72 -33.25 9.72
C CYS A 10 -3.11 -33.67 11.07
N HIS A 11 -2.79 -34.96 11.22
CA HIS A 11 -2.24 -35.50 12.47
C HIS A 11 -0.74 -35.22 12.66
N GLU A 12 0.00 -35.11 11.56
CA GLU A 12 1.46 -34.92 11.56
C GLU A 12 1.80 -33.72 10.65
N PRO A 13 1.63 -32.48 11.14
CA PRO A 13 1.94 -31.32 10.33
C PRO A 13 3.44 -31.29 10.00
N PRO A 14 3.82 -31.03 8.74
CA PRO A 14 5.23 -30.94 8.37
C PRO A 14 5.89 -29.77 9.10
N ALA A 15 7.17 -29.91 9.43
CA ALA A 15 7.89 -28.93 10.24
C ALA A 15 7.82 -27.49 9.66
N TRP A 16 7.85 -27.35 8.33
CA TRP A 16 7.76 -26.04 7.68
C TRP A 16 6.44 -25.31 8.01
N ALA A 17 5.32 -26.03 8.11
CA ALA A 17 4.02 -25.42 8.39
C ALA A 17 3.94 -24.92 9.83
N VAL A 18 4.53 -25.66 10.77
CA VAL A 18 4.64 -25.24 12.18
C VAL A 18 5.52 -23.99 12.29
N TRP A 19 6.66 -23.96 11.60
CA TRP A 19 7.54 -22.80 11.59
C TRP A 19 6.92 -21.58 10.91
N GLN A 20 6.16 -21.76 9.84
CA GLN A 20 5.42 -20.68 9.19
C GLN A 20 4.39 -20.05 10.14
N ARG A 21 3.64 -20.86 10.91
CA ARG A 21 2.72 -20.32 11.92
C ARG A 21 3.43 -19.51 12.99
N ARG A 22 4.57 -20.01 13.50
CA ARG A 22 5.39 -19.26 14.47
C ARG A 22 5.95 -17.97 13.88
N LEU A 23 6.36 -17.98 12.62
CA LEU A 23 6.82 -16.78 11.92
C LEU A 23 5.70 -15.75 11.83
N PHE A 24 4.49 -16.16 11.47
CA PHE A 24 3.32 -15.26 11.39
C PHE A 24 2.97 -14.68 12.76
N GLU A 25 2.88 -15.51 13.80
CA GLU A 25 2.66 -15.07 15.17
C GLU A 25 3.73 -14.07 15.63
N THR A 26 4.99 -14.28 15.25
CA THR A 26 6.09 -13.36 15.61
C THR A 26 5.98 -12.03 14.87
N MET A 27 5.63 -12.04 13.58
CA MET A 27 5.44 -10.81 12.80
C MET A 27 4.22 -10.02 13.29
N GLU A 28 3.11 -10.69 13.60
CA GLU A 28 1.92 -10.06 14.18
C GLU A 28 2.22 -9.43 15.54
N ALA A 29 2.98 -10.13 16.41
CA ALA A 29 3.37 -9.62 17.71
C ALA A 29 4.26 -8.36 17.66
N ALA A 30 4.89 -8.07 16.51
CA ALA A 30 5.70 -6.87 16.34
C ALA A 30 4.87 -5.62 15.98
N ILE A 31 3.61 -5.78 15.55
CA ILE A 31 2.78 -4.68 15.06
C ILE A 31 2.43 -3.70 16.17
N ASP A 32 1.94 -4.18 17.32
CA ASP A 32 1.56 -3.30 18.43
C ASP A 32 2.75 -2.49 18.96
N PRO A 33 3.90 -3.10 19.34
CA PRO A 33 5.07 -2.34 19.77
C PRO A 33 5.57 -1.33 18.72
N TYR A 34 5.48 -1.68 17.44
CA TYR A 34 5.85 -0.77 16.35
C TYR A 34 4.91 0.43 16.29
N THR A 35 3.60 0.20 16.24
CA THR A 35 2.62 1.30 16.14
C THR A 35 2.62 2.19 17.38
N GLU A 36 2.79 1.62 18.58
CA GLU A 36 2.89 2.39 19.83
C GLU A 36 4.14 3.28 19.86
N ALA A 37 5.25 2.82 19.27
CA ALA A 37 6.51 3.56 19.29
C ALA A 37 6.61 4.63 18.18
N TYR A 38 5.96 4.40 17.04
CA TYR A 38 6.22 5.17 15.81
C TYR A 38 4.98 5.78 15.17
N CYS A 39 3.77 5.54 15.69
CA CYS A 39 2.54 6.10 15.14
C CYS A 39 1.79 6.96 16.17
N GLU A 40 1.13 7.98 15.66
CA GLU A 40 0.12 8.76 16.38
C GLU A 40 -1.18 7.94 16.51
N GLU A 41 -2.06 8.36 17.42
CA GLU A 41 -3.34 7.69 17.66
C GLU A 41 -4.19 7.59 16.39
N ASP A 42 -4.13 8.58 15.49
CA ASP A 42 -4.90 8.58 14.24
C ASP A 42 -4.31 7.71 13.11
N GLY A 43 -3.19 7.03 13.39
CA GLY A 43 -2.47 6.13 12.48
C GLY A 43 -1.35 6.79 11.67
N ARG A 44 -1.13 8.11 11.82
CA ARG A 44 -0.01 8.80 11.17
C ARG A 44 1.32 8.36 11.75
N LEU A 45 2.40 8.48 10.98
CA LEU A 45 3.74 8.28 11.53
C LEU A 45 4.15 9.48 12.38
N ILE A 46 4.77 9.22 13.54
CA ILE A 46 5.43 10.24 14.35
C ILE A 46 6.62 10.76 13.56
N TYR A 47 6.45 11.92 12.94
CA TYR A 47 7.44 12.49 12.04
C TYR A 47 7.80 13.91 12.49
N ARG A 48 9.08 14.14 12.82
CA ARG A 48 9.55 15.36 13.50
C ARG A 48 10.02 16.48 12.56
N HIS A 49 9.80 16.32 11.26
CA HIS A 49 10.14 17.31 10.25
C HIS A 49 8.87 17.92 9.64
N GLU A 50 8.97 19.15 9.18
CA GLU A 50 7.86 19.88 8.55
C GLU A 50 7.51 19.33 7.16
N THR A 51 8.41 18.56 6.53
CA THR A 51 8.23 17.94 5.21
C THR A 51 8.78 16.52 5.20
N ALA A 52 8.08 15.62 4.50
CA ALA A 52 8.61 14.28 4.21
C ALA A 52 9.88 14.35 3.35
N HIS A 53 10.82 13.43 3.62
CA HIS A 53 12.07 13.31 2.85
C HIS A 53 11.91 12.36 1.65
N SER A 54 11.10 11.32 1.81
CA SER A 54 10.73 10.35 0.79
C SER A 54 9.27 9.97 0.98
N LEU A 55 8.51 9.78 -0.10
CA LEU A 55 7.07 9.47 -0.05
C LEU A 55 6.84 7.98 0.24
N ASP A 56 7.63 7.13 -0.39
CA ASP A 56 7.66 5.68 -0.25
C ASP A 56 7.86 5.23 1.20
N ASP A 57 8.81 5.83 1.93
CA ASP A 57 9.09 5.55 3.35
C ASP A 57 7.80 5.49 4.22
N PHE A 58 6.80 6.33 3.91
CA PHE A 58 5.56 6.40 4.67
C PHE A 58 4.63 5.22 4.37
N TYR A 59 4.59 4.73 3.13
CA TYR A 59 3.81 3.56 2.76
C TYR A 59 4.55 2.26 3.11
N GLU A 60 5.88 2.24 3.00
CA GLU A 60 6.74 1.10 3.33
C GLU A 60 6.74 0.75 4.83
N ALA A 61 6.34 1.67 5.70
CA ALA A 61 6.11 1.36 7.11
C ALA A 61 5.07 0.22 7.33
N PHE A 62 4.18 -0.02 6.35
CA PHE A 62 3.00 -0.88 6.53
C PHE A 62 2.75 -1.87 5.36
N PHE A 63 3.53 -1.81 4.28
CA PHE A 63 3.22 -2.47 3.00
C PHE A 63 3.00 -3.98 3.06
N ASN A 64 3.60 -4.66 4.04
CA ASN A 64 3.60 -6.11 4.16
C ASN A 64 2.42 -6.66 4.98
N TRP A 65 1.65 -5.81 5.69
CA TRP A 65 0.54 -6.28 6.51
C TRP A 65 -0.60 -6.92 5.72
N PRO A 66 -1.07 -6.36 4.58
CA PRO A 66 -2.08 -7.02 3.76
C PRO A 66 -1.56 -8.32 3.13
N LEU A 67 -0.26 -8.39 2.83
CA LEU A 67 0.37 -9.61 2.33
C LEU A 67 0.40 -10.69 3.42
N LEU A 68 0.75 -10.34 4.66
CA LEU A 68 0.71 -11.26 5.79
C LEU A 68 -0.71 -11.79 6.02
N TYR A 69 -1.73 -10.92 5.97
CA TYR A 69 -3.13 -11.33 5.99
C TYR A 69 -3.42 -12.38 4.90
N GLN A 70 -3.06 -12.10 3.65
CA GLN A 70 -3.31 -13.02 2.53
C GLN A 70 -2.62 -14.38 2.68
N LEU A 71 -1.46 -14.42 3.35
CA LEU A 71 -0.75 -15.66 3.63
C LEU A 71 -1.34 -16.47 4.79
N GLY A 72 -2.31 -15.92 5.52
CA GLY A 72 -3.01 -16.57 6.63
C GLY A 72 -2.73 -15.95 8.01
N GLY A 73 -2.28 -14.70 8.06
CA GLY A 73 -2.24 -13.91 9.29
C GLY A 73 -3.64 -13.54 9.80
N GLY A 74 -3.71 -12.88 10.96
CA GLY A 74 -4.99 -12.51 11.58
C GLY A 74 -5.82 -11.45 10.83
N ASP A 75 -7.14 -11.52 10.95
CA ASP A 75 -8.07 -10.59 10.27
C ASP A 75 -7.88 -9.11 10.66
N HIS A 76 -7.40 -8.85 11.88
CA HIS A 76 -7.12 -7.50 12.38
C HIS A 76 -6.09 -6.74 11.55
N LEU A 77 -5.26 -7.46 10.78
CA LEU A 77 -4.26 -6.86 9.88
C LEU A 77 -4.91 -6.00 8.81
N MET A 78 -6.09 -6.39 8.30
CA MET A 78 -6.78 -5.62 7.26
C MET A 78 -7.32 -4.29 7.78
N GLU A 79 -7.92 -4.30 8.97
CA GLU A 79 -8.37 -3.06 9.62
C GLU A 79 -7.20 -2.10 9.83
N ARG A 80 -6.06 -2.60 10.32
CA ARG A 80 -4.86 -1.81 10.54
C ARG A 80 -4.26 -1.29 9.25
N ALA A 81 -4.11 -2.15 8.24
CA ALA A 81 -3.53 -1.77 6.97
C ALA A 81 -4.34 -0.65 6.30
N HIS A 82 -5.67 -0.79 6.23
CA HIS A 82 -6.52 0.29 5.71
C HIS A 82 -6.38 1.57 6.55
N ARG A 83 -6.45 1.48 7.89
CA ARG A 83 -6.29 2.64 8.78
C ARG A 83 -4.99 3.41 8.50
N HIS A 84 -3.87 2.71 8.46
CA HIS A 84 -2.56 3.34 8.27
C HIS A 84 -2.36 3.87 6.86
N PHE A 85 -2.83 3.16 5.81
CA PHE A 85 -2.83 3.67 4.45
C PHE A 85 -3.56 5.03 4.36
N GLU A 86 -4.76 5.13 4.93
CA GLU A 86 -5.52 6.38 4.97
C GLU A 86 -4.78 7.47 5.73
N ALA A 87 -4.19 7.13 6.88
CA ALA A 87 -3.51 8.09 7.73
C ALA A 87 -2.25 8.67 7.10
N VAL A 88 -1.41 7.82 6.50
CA VAL A 88 -0.20 8.27 5.80
C VAL A 88 -0.53 8.99 4.50
N THR A 89 -1.57 8.58 3.76
CA THR A 89 -2.04 9.30 2.59
C THR A 89 -2.46 10.73 2.96
N ARG A 90 -3.21 10.91 4.06
CA ARG A 90 -3.55 12.25 4.58
C ARG A 90 -2.31 13.02 5.03
N GLN A 91 -1.36 12.37 5.69
CA GLN A 91 -0.13 13.02 6.15
C GLN A 91 0.72 13.52 4.98
N LEU A 92 0.88 12.71 3.94
CA LEU A 92 1.58 13.09 2.71
C LEU A 92 0.83 14.16 1.91
N THR A 93 -0.51 14.17 1.99
CA THR A 93 -1.34 15.26 1.42
C THR A 93 -1.05 16.58 2.14
N ASP A 94 -0.97 16.58 3.48
CA ASP A 94 -0.62 17.76 4.27
C ASP A 94 0.80 18.27 3.95
N PHE A 95 1.72 17.36 3.62
CA PHE A 95 3.06 17.70 3.13
C PHE A 95 3.10 18.14 1.65
N GLY A 96 1.97 18.07 0.94
CA GLY A 96 1.88 18.44 -0.47
C GLY A 96 2.55 17.45 -1.43
N LEU A 97 2.89 16.24 -0.98
CA LEU A 97 3.49 15.20 -1.81
C LEU A 97 2.45 14.31 -2.49
N VAL A 98 1.23 14.26 -1.95
CA VAL A 98 0.11 13.48 -2.49
C VAL A 98 -1.01 14.42 -2.92
N ASP A 99 -1.52 14.23 -4.13
CA ASP A 99 -2.77 14.81 -4.63
C ASP A 99 -3.65 13.69 -5.20
N GLN A 100 -4.96 13.76 -4.94
CA GLN A 100 -5.93 12.75 -5.33
C GLN A 100 -5.56 11.31 -4.90
N GLU A 101 -4.93 11.21 -3.72
CA GLU A 101 -4.45 9.97 -3.10
C GLU A 101 -3.30 9.28 -3.85
N TYR A 102 -2.63 9.99 -4.77
CA TYR A 102 -1.44 9.50 -5.48
C TYR A 102 -0.32 10.54 -5.42
N ALA A 103 0.94 10.14 -5.61
CA ALA A 103 2.05 11.08 -5.56
C ALA A 103 1.90 12.16 -6.63
N VAL A 104 2.16 13.42 -6.26
CA VAL A 104 2.13 14.56 -7.19
C VAL A 104 3.21 14.38 -8.26
N THR A 105 4.44 14.13 -7.83
CA THR A 105 5.57 13.79 -8.70
C THR A 105 6.61 13.04 -7.88
N ASP A 106 7.03 11.88 -8.34
CA ASP A 106 8.19 11.15 -7.82
C ASP A 106 8.88 10.42 -8.98
N ASP A 107 10.10 9.93 -8.78
CA ASP A 107 10.66 9.01 -9.76
C ASP A 107 9.91 7.66 -9.75
N GLN A 108 9.84 7.05 -10.93
CA GLN A 108 9.06 5.84 -11.15
C GLN A 108 9.49 4.68 -10.26
N PHE A 109 10.73 4.66 -9.77
CA PHE A 109 11.23 3.60 -8.91
C PHE A 109 10.65 3.74 -7.50
N HIS A 110 10.80 4.90 -6.85
CA HIS A 110 10.24 5.14 -5.51
C HIS A 110 8.70 5.19 -5.53
N GLN A 111 8.09 5.68 -6.63
CA GLN A 111 6.65 5.54 -6.80
C GLN A 111 6.20 4.07 -6.82
N ALA A 112 6.97 3.20 -7.49
CA ALA A 112 6.63 1.78 -7.53
C ALA A 112 6.75 1.12 -6.15
N GLU A 113 7.71 1.53 -5.31
CA GLU A 113 7.83 1.08 -3.91
C GLU A 113 6.59 1.48 -3.09
N SER A 114 6.15 2.72 -3.26
CA SER A 114 4.91 3.24 -2.66
C SER A 114 3.67 2.44 -3.07
N ASP A 115 3.57 2.10 -4.36
CA ASP A 115 2.43 1.37 -4.92
C ASP A 115 2.31 -0.06 -4.37
N ILE A 116 3.39 -0.68 -3.88
CA ILE A 116 3.36 -2.06 -3.34
C ILE A 116 2.35 -2.18 -2.20
N PHE A 117 2.25 -1.18 -1.32
CA PHE A 117 1.28 -1.22 -0.24
C PHE A 117 -0.16 -1.22 -0.78
N PHE A 118 -0.45 -0.34 -1.75
CA PHE A 118 -1.75 -0.28 -2.39
C PHE A 118 -2.09 -1.57 -3.16
N TYR A 119 -1.13 -2.17 -3.86
CA TYR A 119 -1.32 -3.44 -4.56
C TYR A 119 -1.63 -4.59 -3.59
N ASN A 120 -0.92 -4.65 -2.46
CA ASN A 120 -1.20 -5.66 -1.43
C ASN A 120 -2.59 -5.46 -0.81
N LEU A 121 -3.02 -4.21 -0.57
CA LEU A 121 -4.39 -3.91 -0.12
C LEU A 121 -5.44 -4.38 -1.12
N CYS A 122 -5.28 -4.06 -2.40
CA CYS A 122 -6.19 -4.49 -3.46
C CYS A 122 -6.23 -6.01 -3.61
N LEU A 123 -5.08 -6.68 -3.46
CA LEU A 123 -5.01 -8.13 -3.48
C LEU A 123 -5.76 -8.72 -2.28
N ALA A 124 -5.58 -8.17 -1.09
CA ALA A 124 -6.14 -8.66 0.17
C ALA A 124 -7.65 -8.42 0.31
N ASP A 125 -8.13 -7.29 -0.18
CA ASP A 125 -9.53 -6.88 -0.10
C ASP A 125 -10.05 -6.41 -1.48
N PRO A 126 -10.20 -7.34 -2.44
CA PRO A 126 -10.53 -7.02 -3.83
C PRO A 126 -11.98 -6.50 -4.01
N GLY A 127 -12.83 -6.63 -2.99
CA GLY A 127 -14.21 -6.14 -3.00
C GLY A 127 -14.35 -4.72 -2.43
N ASN A 128 -13.24 -4.07 -2.08
CA ASN A 128 -13.25 -2.75 -1.47
C ASN A 128 -13.56 -1.65 -2.49
N ASP A 129 -14.74 -1.03 -2.40
CA ASP A 129 -15.19 -0.01 -3.35
C ASP A 129 -14.20 1.16 -3.49
N ARG A 130 -13.62 1.65 -2.38
CA ARG A 130 -12.64 2.75 -2.41
C ARG A 130 -11.36 2.35 -3.14
N SER A 131 -10.91 1.11 -2.97
CA SER A 131 -9.71 0.60 -3.64
C SER A 131 -9.95 0.39 -5.14
N ILE A 132 -11.16 -0.03 -5.52
CA ILE A 132 -11.57 -0.13 -6.93
C ILE A 132 -11.58 1.26 -7.58
N GLU A 133 -12.17 2.26 -6.92
CA GLU A 133 -12.18 3.65 -7.40
C GLU A 133 -10.77 4.24 -7.52
N ARG A 134 -9.90 3.98 -6.54
CA ARG A 134 -8.48 4.37 -6.57
C ARG A 134 -7.76 3.72 -7.74
N ALA A 135 -7.89 2.41 -7.91
CA ALA A 135 -7.20 1.69 -8.98
C ALA A 135 -7.56 2.23 -10.37
N ALA A 136 -8.85 2.54 -10.61
CA ALA A 136 -9.29 3.17 -11.85
C ALA A 136 -8.68 4.58 -12.01
N ARG A 137 -8.75 5.42 -10.97
CA ARG A 137 -8.21 6.78 -11.01
C ARG A 137 -6.69 6.81 -11.20
N PHE A 138 -5.96 5.95 -10.50
CA PHE A 138 -4.50 5.86 -10.61
C PHE A 138 -4.10 5.40 -12.01
N ALA A 139 -4.82 4.43 -12.59
CA ALA A 139 -4.62 4.03 -13.97
C ALA A 139 -4.88 5.20 -14.94
N ASP A 140 -5.90 6.01 -14.70
CA ASP A 140 -6.24 7.15 -15.56
C ASP A 140 -5.17 8.24 -15.64
N PHE A 141 -4.25 8.29 -14.65
CA PHE A 141 -3.06 9.12 -14.74
C PHE A 141 -2.08 8.68 -15.83
N TYR A 142 -2.18 7.44 -16.33
CA TYR A 142 -1.23 6.86 -17.29
C TYR A 142 -1.87 6.35 -18.58
N THR A 143 -3.19 6.46 -18.74
CA THR A 143 -3.92 6.06 -19.95
C THR A 143 -4.22 7.23 -20.90
N GLY A 144 -4.12 8.47 -20.41
CA GLY A 144 -4.54 9.68 -21.11
C GLY A 144 -6.05 9.98 -20.99
N HIS A 145 -6.78 9.26 -20.12
CA HIS A 145 -8.18 9.58 -19.82
C HIS A 145 -8.33 10.81 -18.91
N ASP A 146 -7.38 11.07 -18.02
CA ASP A 146 -7.36 12.28 -17.22
C ASP A 146 -6.69 13.43 -17.98
N PRO A 147 -7.43 14.44 -18.47
CA PRO A 147 -6.87 15.54 -19.24
C PRO A 147 -6.03 16.52 -18.39
N ARG A 148 -6.01 16.37 -17.06
CA ARG A 148 -5.25 17.24 -16.15
C ARG A 148 -3.79 16.85 -16.06
N VAL A 149 -3.44 15.62 -16.43
CA VAL A 149 -2.08 15.10 -16.38
C VAL A 149 -1.62 14.69 -17.78
N ASP A 150 -0.33 14.81 -18.03
CA ASP A 150 0.26 14.56 -19.33
C ASP A 150 1.33 13.46 -19.30
N ASN A 151 1.23 12.52 -18.36
CA ASN A 151 2.18 11.42 -18.19
C ASN A 151 2.31 10.54 -19.45
N TRP A 152 1.22 10.35 -20.20
CA TRP A 152 1.17 9.48 -21.37
C TRP A 152 1.32 10.24 -22.69
N ASP A 153 2.17 9.74 -23.58
CA ASP A 153 2.23 10.15 -24.99
C ASP A 153 1.49 9.13 -25.87
N PRO A 154 0.31 9.46 -26.42
CA PRO A 154 -0.45 8.53 -27.25
C PRO A 154 0.16 8.30 -28.65
N GLN A 155 1.01 9.21 -29.14
CA GLN A 155 1.67 9.06 -30.44
C GLN A 155 2.80 8.04 -30.35
N HIS A 156 3.67 8.19 -29.34
CA HIS A 156 4.85 7.34 -29.17
C HIS A 156 4.60 6.14 -28.24
N ARG A 157 3.47 6.13 -27.52
CA ARG A 157 3.07 5.09 -26.57
C ARG A 157 4.07 4.90 -25.44
N ILE A 158 4.48 6.00 -24.83
CA ILE A 158 5.47 6.03 -23.74
C ILE A 158 4.97 6.87 -22.56
N ILE A 159 5.50 6.58 -21.38
CA ILE A 159 5.46 7.52 -20.25
C ILE A 159 6.51 8.60 -20.52
N ARG A 160 6.11 9.87 -20.47
CA ARG A 160 6.93 11.01 -20.92
C ARG A 160 8.15 11.28 -20.04
N SER A 161 8.10 10.88 -18.77
CA SER A 161 9.20 11.09 -17.84
C SER A 161 9.27 9.98 -16.80
N ALA A 162 10.48 9.74 -16.30
CA ALA A 162 10.69 8.95 -15.09
C ALA A 162 10.16 9.68 -13.84
N TYR A 163 10.07 11.02 -13.84
CA TYR A 163 9.43 11.81 -12.80
C TYR A 163 8.01 12.17 -13.20
N ASN A 164 7.03 11.52 -12.59
CA ASN A 164 5.63 11.61 -13.00
C ASN A 164 4.69 11.37 -11.81
N GLY A 165 3.37 11.50 -12.02
CA GLY A 165 2.36 11.26 -10.98
C GLY A 165 1.04 11.99 -11.25
N SER A 166 0.27 12.27 -10.21
CA SER A 166 -0.99 13.02 -10.30
C SER A 166 -0.80 14.49 -10.67
N GLY A 167 0.43 15.01 -10.62
CA GLY A 167 0.83 16.33 -11.09
C GLY A 167 1.32 16.39 -12.54
N GLY A 168 1.37 15.26 -13.26
CA GLY A 168 1.90 15.19 -14.62
C GLY A 168 3.41 14.94 -14.71
N ALA A 169 3.93 14.91 -15.94
CA ALA A 169 5.33 14.59 -16.20
C ALA A 169 6.25 15.80 -15.96
N ARG A 170 7.41 15.59 -15.33
CA ARG A 170 8.45 16.62 -15.15
C ARG A 170 9.75 16.26 -15.85
N LEU A 171 10.47 17.25 -16.38
CA LEU A 171 11.79 17.08 -16.99
C LEU A 171 12.90 17.01 -15.94
#